data_AF-A0A7S2KKS6-F1
#
_entry.id   AF-A0A7S2KKS6-F1
#
_cell.length_a   1.000
_cell.length_b   1.000
_cell.length_c   1.000
_cell.angle_alpha   90.00
_cell.angle_beta   90.00
_cell.angle_gamma   90.00
#
_symmetry.space_group_name_H-M   'P 1'
#
loop_
_entity.id
_entity.type
_entity.pdbx_description
1 polymer ?
#
loop_
_entity_poly.entity_id
_entity_poly.type
_entity_poly.pdbx_seq_one_letter_code
_entity_poly.pdbx_strand_id
1 'polypeptide(L)'
;PRPAATITRIIVNHNSTTKQYRILQPFDHLHGRMSRFIGKRVLAVASMMLFQKNIFVAVGFQFVNPTIFVENRLHSPKSVRRTTTELNSFTLGADTFLEDVTEFYQAAPYLAAFLTCGVKASAADYIAQQRSPNDKASTPTSNNEDEVALPANIDLPRNVAFILYGGLYQGMMQEFIFNHIYPILFGAATDVTTVATKVVFDNLVIAPFLCLPISY
;
A
#
# COMPACT_ATOMS: atom_id res chain seq x y z
N PRO A 1 -50.25 64.69 29.31
CA PRO A 1 -49.31 64.06 28.35
C PRO A 1 -48.66 62.81 28.95
N ARG A 2 -49.26 61.64 28.74
CA ARG A 2 -48.75 60.33 29.18
C ARG A 2 -48.25 59.56 27.94
N PRO A 3 -47.05 58.93 27.97
CA PRO A 3 -46.53 58.23 26.80
C PRO A 3 -47.25 56.88 26.60
N ALA A 4 -47.57 56.60 25.33
CA ALA A 4 -48.20 55.38 24.87
C ALA A 4 -47.19 54.21 24.91
N ALA A 5 -47.52 53.18 25.70
CA ALA A 5 -46.77 51.93 25.70
C ALA A 5 -47.11 51.13 24.43
N THR A 6 -46.11 50.94 23.57
CA THR A 6 -46.21 50.10 22.37
C THR A 6 -46.12 48.63 22.80
N ILE A 7 -47.22 47.91 22.64
CA ILE A 7 -47.32 46.47 22.91
C ILE A 7 -46.77 45.71 21.71
N THR A 8 -45.51 45.29 21.80
CA THR A 8 -44.87 44.39 20.83
C THR A 8 -45.42 42.97 21.04
N ARG A 9 -46.32 42.55 20.16
CA ARG A 9 -46.90 41.20 20.13
C ARG A 9 -45.87 40.24 19.54
N ILE A 10 -45.13 39.53 20.40
CA ILE A 10 -44.23 38.44 19.98
C ILE A 10 -45.12 37.25 19.58
N ILE A 11 -45.21 36.99 18.28
CA ILE A 11 -45.83 35.76 17.75
C ILE A 11 -44.78 34.65 17.92
N VAL A 12 -44.87 33.91 19.02
CA VAL A 12 -44.12 32.66 19.20
C VAL A 12 -44.78 31.61 18.32
N ASN A 13 -44.16 31.32 17.17
CA ASN A 13 -44.56 30.22 16.30
C ASN A 13 -44.18 28.90 16.98
N HIS A 14 -45.14 28.33 17.69
CA HIS A 14 -45.00 27.08 18.41
C HIS A 14 -45.26 25.90 17.46
N ASN A 15 -44.40 25.73 16.44
CA ASN A 15 -44.46 24.53 15.63
C ASN A 15 -43.72 23.40 16.37
N SER A 16 -44.54 22.55 16.96
CA SER A 16 -44.18 21.38 17.76
C SER A 16 -43.39 20.35 16.93
N THR A 17 -42.07 20.40 17.05
CA THR A 17 -41.24 19.20 16.98
C THR A 17 -40.56 19.04 18.32
N THR A 18 -41.18 18.23 19.17
CA THR A 18 -40.64 17.67 20.40
C THR A 18 -39.28 17.02 20.13
N LYS A 19 -38.21 17.81 20.25
CA LYS A 19 -36.87 17.28 20.49
C LYS A 19 -36.89 16.74 21.91
N GLN A 20 -37.21 15.44 22.03
CA GLN A 20 -36.89 14.66 23.22
C GLN A 20 -35.40 14.83 23.49
N TYR A 21 -35.06 15.57 24.54
CA TYR A 21 -33.77 15.45 25.19
C TYR A 21 -33.72 14.06 25.83
N ARG A 22 -33.24 13.08 25.07
CA ARG A 22 -32.88 11.75 25.57
C ARG A 22 -31.61 11.91 26.39
N ILE A 23 -31.81 12.37 27.62
CA ILE A 23 -30.83 12.34 28.70
C ILE A 23 -30.58 10.86 29.04
N LEU A 24 -29.30 10.47 28.97
CA LEU A 24 -28.68 9.30 29.60
C LEU A 24 -29.36 7.94 29.38
N GLN A 25 -28.86 7.19 28.39
CA GLN A 25 -28.82 5.71 28.38
C GLN A 25 -27.46 5.25 27.80
N PRO A 26 -26.96 4.07 28.22
CA PRO A 26 -25.59 3.91 28.68
C PRO A 26 -24.57 3.68 27.56
N PHE A 27 -23.33 4.09 27.85
CA PHE A 27 -22.13 4.00 27.02
C PHE A 27 -21.67 2.56 26.69
N ASP A 28 -22.48 1.54 26.97
CA ASP A 28 -22.10 0.13 26.87
C ASP A 28 -22.33 -0.46 25.47
N HIS A 29 -23.17 0.14 24.63
CA HIS A 29 -23.44 -0.38 23.27
C HIS A 29 -22.45 0.15 22.20
N LEU A 30 -21.73 1.24 22.48
CA LEU A 30 -20.74 1.81 21.55
C LEU A 30 -19.42 1.02 21.55
N HIS A 31 -19.05 0.43 22.69
CA HIS A 31 -17.84 -0.37 22.84
C HIS A 31 -17.87 -1.66 22.00
N GLY A 32 -19.04 -2.30 21.87
CA GLY A 32 -19.21 -3.53 21.08
C GLY A 32 -19.22 -3.32 19.56
N ARG A 33 -19.45 -2.09 19.07
CA ARG A 33 -19.34 -1.74 17.64
C ARG A 33 -17.94 -1.25 17.29
N MET A 34 -17.28 -0.49 18.17
CA MET A 34 -15.88 -0.09 17.98
C MET A 34 -14.92 -1.28 18.05
N SER A 35 -15.11 -2.22 18.97
CA SER A 35 -14.26 -3.43 19.07
C SER A 35 -14.34 -4.31 17.82
N ARG A 36 -15.52 -4.40 17.19
CA ARG A 36 -15.69 -5.13 15.92
C ARG A 36 -15.11 -4.38 14.71
N PHE A 37 -15.06 -3.05 14.75
CA PHE A 37 -14.45 -2.25 13.68
C PHE A 37 -12.92 -2.26 13.76
N ILE A 38 -12.38 -2.10 14.96
CA ILE A 38 -10.95 -2.16 15.22
C ILE A 38 -10.44 -3.58 14.97
N GLY A 39 -11.14 -4.61 15.44
CA GLY A 39 -10.76 -6.01 15.20
C GLY A 39 -10.72 -6.37 13.72
N LYS A 40 -11.69 -5.93 12.92
CA LYS A 40 -11.71 -6.20 11.47
C LYS A 40 -10.64 -5.42 10.71
N ARG A 41 -10.36 -4.17 11.08
CA ARG A 41 -9.28 -3.37 10.46
C ARG A 41 -7.90 -3.88 10.85
N VAL A 42 -7.68 -4.21 12.12
CA VAL A 42 -6.43 -4.81 12.60
C VAL A 42 -6.21 -6.19 11.98
N LEU A 43 -7.26 -7.02 11.86
CA LEU A 43 -7.16 -8.32 11.20
C LEU A 43 -6.90 -8.19 9.70
N ALA A 44 -7.50 -7.21 9.02
CA ALA A 44 -7.24 -6.94 7.61
C ALA A 44 -5.81 -6.42 7.39
N VAL A 45 -5.31 -5.53 8.25
CA VAL A 45 -3.92 -5.04 8.20
C VAL A 45 -2.95 -6.16 8.53
N ALA A 46 -3.21 -6.97 9.55
CA ALA A 46 -2.39 -8.13 9.89
C ALA A 46 -2.40 -9.19 8.77
N SER A 47 -3.56 -9.47 8.18
CA SER A 47 -3.70 -10.39 7.04
C SER A 47 -2.98 -9.85 5.80
N MET A 48 -3.05 -8.54 5.54
CA MET A 48 -2.32 -7.90 4.45
C MET A 48 -0.81 -7.89 4.70
N MET A 49 -0.36 -7.68 5.95
CA MET A 49 1.05 -7.78 6.33
C MET A 49 1.56 -9.22 6.27
N LEU A 50 0.73 -10.22 6.61
CA LEU A 50 1.06 -11.64 6.45
C LEU A 50 1.06 -12.05 4.98
N PHE A 51 0.15 -11.51 4.17
CA PHE A 51 0.12 -11.73 2.72
C PHE A 51 1.33 -11.07 2.04
N GLN A 52 1.71 -9.86 2.46
CA GLN A 52 2.94 -9.20 2.05
C GLN A 52 4.17 -9.99 2.51
N LYS A 53 4.24 -10.48 3.75
CA LYS A 53 5.35 -11.33 4.23
C LYS A 53 5.46 -12.62 3.44
N ASN A 54 4.35 -13.29 3.10
CA ASN A 54 4.39 -14.51 2.28
C ASN A 54 4.79 -14.24 0.83
N ILE A 55 4.39 -13.09 0.26
CA ILE A 55 4.87 -12.65 -1.05
C ILE A 55 6.34 -12.24 -1.00
N PHE A 56 6.79 -11.57 0.06
CA PHE A 56 8.17 -11.14 0.22
C PHE A 56 9.10 -12.32 0.51
N VAL A 57 8.63 -13.34 1.22
CA VAL A 57 9.33 -14.61 1.38
C VAL A 57 9.35 -15.37 0.05
N ALA A 58 8.24 -15.45 -0.69
CA ALA A 58 8.22 -16.15 -1.98
C ALA A 58 9.09 -15.46 -3.05
N VAL A 59 9.06 -14.12 -3.12
CA VAL A 59 9.79 -13.32 -4.11
C VAL A 59 11.23 -13.06 -3.65
N GLY A 60 11.45 -12.76 -2.37
CA GLY A 60 12.78 -12.55 -1.79
C GLY A 60 13.61 -13.83 -1.76
N PHE A 61 13.00 -15.00 -1.58
CA PHE A 61 13.73 -16.27 -1.67
C PHE A 61 14.15 -16.61 -3.11
N GLN A 62 13.52 -16.02 -4.13
CA GLN A 62 13.98 -16.11 -5.52
C GLN A 62 15.02 -15.04 -5.90
N PHE A 63 15.04 -13.89 -5.21
CA PHE A 63 15.97 -12.79 -5.52
C PHE A 63 17.28 -12.81 -4.70
N VAL A 64 17.32 -13.49 -3.55
CA VAL A 64 18.50 -13.49 -2.65
C VAL A 64 19.71 -14.24 -3.21
N ASN A 65 19.65 -14.89 -4.39
CA ASN A 65 20.87 -15.19 -5.17
C ASN A 65 20.60 -15.77 -6.56
N PRO A 66 20.78 -14.99 -7.63
CA PRO A 66 21.44 -15.53 -8.82
C PRO A 66 22.85 -14.93 -9.03
N THR A 67 23.21 -13.86 -8.33
CA THR A 67 24.39 -13.03 -8.66
C THR A 67 25.71 -13.49 -8.04
N ILE A 68 25.73 -14.34 -7.01
CA ILE A 68 27.00 -14.93 -6.51
C ILE A 68 27.43 -16.16 -7.36
N PHE A 69 26.64 -16.58 -8.34
CA PHE A 69 27.03 -17.63 -9.32
C PHE A 69 27.11 -17.09 -10.75
N VAL A 70 27.57 -15.86 -10.93
CA VAL A 70 28.06 -15.36 -12.23
C VAL A 70 29.58 -15.41 -12.22
N GLU A 71 30.13 -16.58 -11.87
CA GLU A 71 31.54 -16.89 -12.09
C GLU A 71 31.68 -17.56 -13.47
N ASN A 72 32.13 -16.76 -14.45
CA ASN A 72 32.87 -17.20 -15.63
C ASN A 72 32.32 -18.37 -16.48
N ARG A 73 31.11 -18.26 -17.03
CA ARG A 73 30.78 -19.00 -18.27
C ARG A 73 31.10 -18.17 -19.50
N LEU A 74 32.38 -18.18 -19.86
CA LEU A 74 32.86 -17.81 -21.18
C LEU A 74 32.08 -18.63 -22.23
N HIS A 75 31.23 -17.95 -22.99
CA HIS A 75 30.38 -18.54 -24.02
C HIS A 75 31.23 -19.11 -25.16
N SER A 76 31.03 -20.40 -25.46
CA SER A 76 31.44 -21.03 -26.71
C SER A 76 30.24 -20.98 -27.67
N PRO A 77 30.32 -20.30 -28.83
CA PRO A 77 29.22 -20.24 -29.77
C PRO A 77 29.20 -21.52 -30.63
N LYS A 78 28.17 -22.35 -30.49
CA LYS A 78 27.82 -23.36 -31.49
C LYS A 78 26.52 -22.98 -32.18
N SER A 79 26.68 -22.52 -33.42
CA SER A 79 25.62 -22.24 -34.37
C SER A 79 24.89 -23.54 -34.74
N VAL A 80 23.59 -23.61 -34.43
CA VAL A 80 22.68 -24.65 -34.94
C VAL A 80 21.51 -23.94 -35.61
N ARG A 81 21.47 -24.05 -36.94
CA ARG A 81 20.46 -23.48 -37.82
C ARG A 81 19.25 -24.43 -37.85
N ARG A 82 18.05 -23.95 -37.52
CA ARG A 82 16.80 -24.70 -37.71
C ARG A 82 15.75 -23.87 -38.46
N THR A 83 15.11 -24.58 -39.37
CA THR A 83 14.17 -24.14 -40.39
C THR A 83 12.83 -23.73 -39.80
N THR A 84 12.26 -22.69 -40.40
CA THR A 84 11.05 -21.94 -40.06
C THR A 84 9.76 -22.73 -40.21
N THR A 85 8.91 -22.67 -39.18
CA THR A 85 7.47 -22.89 -39.32
C THR A 85 6.76 -21.70 -38.68
N GLU A 86 6.10 -20.89 -39.51
CA GLU A 86 5.42 -19.67 -39.10
C GLU A 86 4.05 -19.96 -38.50
N LEU A 87 3.89 -19.67 -37.21
CA LEU A 87 2.62 -19.43 -36.47
C LEU A 87 2.96 -19.12 -34.99
N ASN A 88 3.57 -17.96 -34.69
CA ASN A 88 3.98 -17.57 -33.32
C ASN A 88 4.07 -16.05 -33.08
N SER A 89 3.23 -15.22 -33.69
CA SER A 89 3.38 -13.75 -33.58
C SER A 89 2.94 -13.15 -32.22
N PHE A 90 2.24 -13.89 -31.37
CA PHE A 90 1.87 -13.42 -30.03
C PHE A 90 2.78 -13.97 -28.92
N THR A 91 3.38 -15.15 -29.13
CA THR A 91 4.35 -15.77 -28.23
C THR A 91 5.74 -15.14 -28.35
N LEU A 92 6.11 -14.62 -29.53
CA LEU A 92 7.40 -13.96 -29.76
C LEU A 92 7.62 -12.69 -28.91
N GLY A 93 6.56 -12.01 -28.48
CA GLY A 93 6.69 -10.82 -27.63
C GLY A 93 6.85 -11.12 -26.14
N ALA A 94 6.37 -12.29 -25.68
CA ALA A 94 6.42 -12.64 -24.26
C ALA A 94 7.85 -13.04 -23.84
N ASP A 95 8.53 -13.83 -24.68
CA ASP A 95 9.90 -14.26 -24.40
C ASP A 95 10.87 -13.07 -24.40
N THR A 96 10.77 -12.18 -25.39
CA THR A 96 11.59 -10.96 -25.46
C THR A 96 11.30 -10.01 -24.29
N PHE A 97 10.03 -9.88 -23.89
CA PHE A 97 9.66 -9.03 -22.75
C PHE A 97 10.23 -9.56 -21.44
N LEU A 98 10.22 -10.88 -21.22
CA LEU A 98 10.82 -11.46 -20.01
C LEU A 98 12.34 -11.32 -19.99
N GLU A 99 13.00 -11.42 -21.14
CA GLU A 99 14.44 -11.16 -21.27
C GLU A 99 14.77 -9.69 -20.96
N ASP A 100 14.06 -8.73 -21.57
CA ASP A 100 14.23 -7.29 -21.32
C ASP A 100 13.97 -6.93 -19.85
N VAL A 101 12.93 -7.52 -19.24
CA VAL A 101 12.64 -7.34 -17.82
C VAL A 101 13.79 -7.88 -16.98
N THR A 102 14.28 -9.07 -17.28
CA THR A 102 15.40 -9.67 -16.53
C THR A 102 16.66 -8.82 -16.66
N GLU A 103 16.98 -8.34 -17.85
CA GLU A 103 18.09 -7.42 -18.10
C GLU A 103 17.92 -6.13 -17.30
N PHE A 104 16.72 -5.56 -17.26
CA PHE A 104 16.41 -4.36 -16.47
C PHE A 104 16.66 -4.55 -14.97
N TYR A 105 16.23 -5.68 -14.39
CA TYR A 105 16.48 -5.99 -12.97
C TYR A 105 17.97 -6.15 -12.66
N GLN A 106 18.75 -6.68 -13.61
CA GLN A 106 20.19 -6.84 -13.44
C GLN A 106 20.95 -5.53 -13.63
N ALA A 107 20.55 -4.70 -14.60
CA ALA A 107 21.22 -3.45 -14.93
C ALA A 107 20.97 -2.36 -13.88
N ALA A 108 19.78 -2.31 -13.29
CA ALA A 108 19.38 -1.26 -12.36
C ALA A 108 18.58 -1.80 -11.15
N PRO A 109 19.18 -2.60 -10.25
CA PRO A 109 18.46 -3.29 -9.17
C PRO A 109 17.71 -2.34 -8.23
N TYR A 110 18.32 -1.20 -7.88
CA TYR A 110 17.67 -0.18 -7.04
C TYR A 110 16.42 0.44 -7.69
N LEU A 111 16.50 0.74 -9.00
CA LEU A 111 15.37 1.30 -9.73
C LEU A 111 14.27 0.26 -9.90
N ALA A 112 14.63 -0.98 -10.17
CA ALA A 112 13.69 -2.09 -10.30
C ALA A 112 12.96 -2.36 -8.96
N ALA A 113 13.69 -2.32 -7.84
CA ALA A 113 13.11 -2.41 -6.50
C ALA A 113 12.17 -1.23 -6.21
N PHE A 114 12.58 0.00 -6.53
CA PHE A 114 11.74 1.20 -6.38
C PHE A 114 10.42 1.08 -7.16
N LEU A 115 10.49 0.75 -8.45
CA LEU A 115 9.31 0.66 -9.30
C LEU A 115 8.37 -0.45 -8.84
N THR A 116 8.93 -1.61 -8.51
CA THR A 116 8.15 -2.77 -8.07
C THR A 116 7.39 -2.49 -6.78
N CYS A 117 8.07 -1.96 -5.77
CA CYS A 117 7.46 -1.65 -4.48
C CYS A 117 6.54 -0.43 -4.57
N GLY A 118 6.91 0.60 -5.32
CA GLY A 118 6.11 1.80 -5.54
C GLY A 118 4.79 1.52 -6.27
N VAL A 119 4.81 0.72 -7.34
CA VAL A 119 3.59 0.34 -8.08
C VAL A 119 2.68 -0.52 -7.20
N LYS A 120 3.23 -1.48 -6.44
CA LYS A 120 2.45 -2.28 -5.48
C LYS A 120 1.77 -1.41 -4.43
N ALA A 121 2.51 -0.46 -3.85
CA ALA A 121 1.96 0.48 -2.87
C ALA A 121 0.86 1.37 -3.46
N SER A 122 1.07 1.85 -4.69
CA SER A 122 0.08 2.66 -5.41
C SER A 122 -1.21 1.90 -5.69
N ALA A 123 -1.11 0.67 -6.19
CA ALA A 123 -2.26 -0.17 -6.48
C ALA A 123 -3.04 -0.50 -5.20
N ALA A 124 -2.34 -0.77 -4.09
CA ALA A 124 -2.97 -1.01 -2.80
C ALA A 124 -3.73 0.23 -2.30
N ASP A 125 -3.16 1.42 -2.42
CA ASP A 125 -3.83 2.65 -2.02
C ASP A 125 -5.03 2.97 -2.93
N TYR A 126 -4.90 2.76 -4.24
CA TYR A 126 -6.01 2.91 -5.18
C TYR A 126 -7.22 2.03 -4.80
N ILE A 127 -6.98 0.74 -4.51
CA ILE A 127 -8.03 -0.18 -4.05
C ILE A 127 -8.59 0.27 -2.69
N ALA A 128 -7.75 0.80 -1.80
CA ALA A 128 -8.20 1.31 -0.50
C ALA A 128 -9.11 2.54 -0.64
N GLN A 129 -8.77 3.48 -1.55
CA GLN A 129 -9.60 4.65 -1.85
C GLN A 129 -10.95 4.25 -2.46
N GLN A 130 -10.98 3.26 -3.37
CA GLN A 130 -12.23 2.73 -3.92
C GLN A 130 -13.13 2.09 -2.86
N ARG A 131 -12.54 1.53 -1.79
CA ARG A 131 -13.25 0.87 -0.69
C ARG A 131 -13.61 1.79 0.46
N SER A 132 -13.43 3.10 0.33
CA SER A 132 -13.95 4.10 1.27
C SER A 132 -15.24 4.70 0.72
N PRO A 133 -16.36 3.96 0.69
CA PRO A 133 -17.65 4.56 0.42
C PRO A 133 -17.98 5.47 1.61
N ASN A 134 -18.39 6.70 1.33
CA ASN A 134 -19.33 7.48 2.15
C ASN A 134 -18.88 8.62 3.07
N ASP A 135 -17.63 9.10 3.08
CA ASP A 135 -17.35 10.35 3.82
C ASP A 135 -17.61 11.65 3.01
N LYS A 136 -18.11 11.54 1.77
CA LYS A 136 -18.62 12.71 1.01
C LYS A 136 -20.05 13.14 1.43
N ALA A 137 -20.59 12.58 2.51
CA ALA A 137 -21.95 12.83 2.99
C ALA A 137 -22.12 14.12 3.82
N SER A 138 -21.48 15.23 3.44
CA SER A 138 -21.68 16.52 4.14
C SER A 138 -21.14 17.75 3.41
N THR A 139 -21.19 17.80 2.08
CA THR A 139 -21.31 19.11 1.42
C THR A 139 -22.75 19.25 0.98
N PRO A 140 -23.60 20.01 1.69
CA PRO A 140 -24.96 20.31 1.25
C PRO A 140 -24.85 21.27 0.05
N THR A 141 -24.59 20.72 -1.13
CA THR A 141 -24.62 21.51 -2.37
C THR A 141 -26.07 21.72 -2.75
N SER A 142 -26.42 23.00 -2.73
CA SER A 142 -27.66 23.61 -3.16
C SER A 142 -28.16 23.12 -4.53
N ASN A 143 -29.36 22.54 -4.53
CA ASN A 143 -30.45 22.45 -5.53
C ASN A 143 -30.26 22.93 -6.99
N ASN A 144 -29.10 22.77 -7.62
CA ASN A 144 -28.98 22.93 -9.07
C ASN A 144 -28.99 21.55 -9.72
N GLU A 145 -30.16 21.21 -10.23
CA GLU A 145 -30.42 20.05 -11.08
C GLU A 145 -29.58 20.19 -12.36
N ASP A 146 -28.99 19.09 -12.85
CA ASP A 146 -28.07 18.97 -14.02
C ASP A 146 -26.54 18.91 -13.76
N GLU A 147 -26.08 18.55 -12.56
CA GLU A 147 -24.65 18.23 -12.35
C GLU A 147 -24.35 16.75 -12.69
N VAL A 148 -23.70 16.54 -13.84
CA VAL A 148 -23.12 15.25 -14.27
C VAL A 148 -22.21 14.72 -13.16
N ALA A 149 -22.57 13.57 -12.60
CA ALA A 149 -21.80 12.93 -11.53
C ALA A 149 -20.36 12.64 -11.98
N LEU A 150 -19.44 13.53 -11.63
CA LEU A 150 -18.02 13.35 -11.91
C LEU A 150 -17.48 12.16 -11.11
N PRO A 151 -16.61 11.33 -11.72
CA PRO A 151 -16.05 10.14 -11.08
C PRO A 151 -15.33 10.50 -9.78
N ALA A 152 -15.34 9.56 -8.84
CA ALA A 152 -14.73 9.72 -7.51
C ALA A 152 -13.33 10.33 -7.60
N ASN A 153 -13.19 11.57 -7.12
CA ASN A 153 -11.91 12.27 -7.08
C ASN A 153 -10.89 11.43 -6.29
N ILE A 154 -9.87 10.92 -6.98
CA ILE A 154 -8.77 10.12 -6.41
C ILE A 154 -7.81 11.08 -5.72
N ASP A 155 -7.44 10.79 -4.47
CA ASP A 155 -6.47 11.59 -3.73
C ASP A 155 -5.06 11.30 -4.26
N LEU A 156 -4.70 11.97 -5.37
CA LEU A 156 -3.39 11.83 -6.00
C LEU A 156 -2.21 12.14 -5.06
N PRO A 157 -2.24 13.19 -4.20
CA PRO A 157 -1.12 13.47 -3.29
C PRO A 157 -0.84 12.30 -2.34
N ARG A 158 -1.90 11.63 -1.87
CA ARG A 158 -1.81 10.44 -1.01
C ARG A 158 -1.21 9.26 -1.77
N ASN A 159 -1.66 9.01 -3.00
CA ASN A 159 -1.14 7.92 -3.81
C ASN A 159 0.35 8.12 -4.15
N VAL A 160 0.77 9.36 -4.44
CA VAL A 160 2.19 9.70 -4.67
C VAL A 160 3.01 9.48 -3.40
N ALA A 161 2.49 9.83 -2.21
CA ALA A 161 3.16 9.53 -0.95
C ALA A 161 3.37 8.01 -0.75
N PHE A 162 2.38 7.19 -1.10
CA PHE A 162 2.53 5.73 -1.08
C PHE A 162 3.56 5.21 -2.10
N ILE A 163 3.62 5.78 -3.31
CA ILE A 163 4.65 5.44 -4.30
C ILE A 163 6.04 5.76 -3.77
N LEU A 164 6.24 6.97 -3.24
CA LEU A 164 7.55 7.42 -2.74
C LEU A 164 7.96 6.60 -1.51
N TYR A 165 7.04 6.37 -0.57
CA TYR A 165 7.32 5.56 0.61
C TYR A 165 7.59 4.09 0.25
N GLY A 166 6.72 3.47 -0.55
CA GLY A 166 6.90 2.08 -0.99
C GLY A 166 8.16 1.90 -1.82
N GLY A 167 8.41 2.78 -2.79
CA GLY A 167 9.57 2.67 -3.67
C GLY A 167 10.89 2.99 -2.99
N LEU A 168 10.98 4.14 -2.31
CA LEU A 168 12.26 4.63 -1.77
C LEU A 168 12.65 3.87 -0.50
N TYR A 169 11.70 3.70 0.42
CA TYR A 169 11.96 3.04 1.68
C TYR A 169 11.84 1.51 1.57
N GLN A 170 10.73 0.97 1.08
CA GLN A 170 10.60 -0.50 0.99
C GLN A 170 11.39 -1.10 -0.18
N GLY A 171 11.57 -0.37 -1.28
CA GLY A 171 12.38 -0.83 -2.41
C GLY A 171 13.88 -0.59 -2.19
N MET A 172 14.32 0.66 -2.36
CA MET A 172 15.75 0.98 -2.44
C MET A 172 16.51 0.76 -1.12
N MET A 173 15.94 1.19 0.01
CA MET A 173 16.63 1.05 1.30
C MET A 173 16.75 -0.42 1.72
N GLN A 174 15.72 -1.24 1.51
CA GLN A 174 15.80 -2.68 1.83
C GLN A 174 16.84 -3.39 0.96
N GLU A 175 16.89 -3.07 -0.34
CA GLU A 175 17.92 -3.57 -1.24
C GLU A 175 19.33 -3.24 -0.72
N PHE A 176 19.55 -1.99 -0.29
CA PHE A 176 20.83 -1.56 0.28
C PHE A 176 21.18 -2.31 1.58
N ILE A 177 20.22 -2.43 2.49
CA ILE A 177 20.41 -3.11 3.77
C ILE A 177 20.78 -4.58 3.55
N PHE A 178 20.02 -5.30 2.72
CA PHE A 178 20.23 -6.74 2.53
C PHE A 178 21.47 -7.07 1.69
N ASN A 179 21.82 -6.25 0.69
CA ASN A 179 22.95 -6.55 -0.19
C ASN A 179 24.27 -5.93 0.26
N HIS A 180 24.26 -4.85 1.04
CA HIS A 180 25.51 -4.22 1.51
C HIS A 180 25.70 -4.33 3.01
N ILE A 181 24.69 -4.01 3.82
CA ILE A 181 24.86 -3.97 5.28
C ILE A 181 24.92 -5.38 5.88
N TYR A 182 24.02 -6.28 5.46
CA TYR A 182 23.92 -7.62 6.04
C TYR A 182 25.15 -8.50 5.80
N PRO A 183 25.79 -8.49 4.61
CA PRO A 183 27.04 -9.20 4.42
C PRO A 183 28.19 -8.67 5.28
N ILE A 184 28.21 -7.36 5.56
CA ILE A 184 29.22 -6.75 6.45
C ILE A 184 28.98 -7.17 7.91
N LEU A 185 27.73 -7.18 8.37
CA LEU A 185 27.40 -7.49 9.77
C LEU A 185 27.46 -8.99 10.11
N PHE A 186 26.95 -9.84 9.22
CA PHE A 186 26.75 -11.27 9.50
C PHE A 186 27.57 -12.19 8.60
N GLY A 187 28.32 -11.63 7.65
CA GLY A 187 29.05 -12.38 6.64
C GLY A 187 28.21 -12.73 5.40
N ALA A 188 28.93 -13.06 4.33
CA ALA A 188 28.37 -13.51 3.05
C ALA A 188 27.89 -14.97 3.06
N ALA A 189 28.12 -15.72 4.15
CA ALA A 189 27.74 -17.12 4.26
C ALA A 189 26.20 -17.30 4.25
N THR A 190 25.75 -18.38 3.61
CA THR A 190 24.34 -18.78 3.49
C THR A 190 23.96 -19.91 4.47
N ASP A 191 24.73 -20.07 5.55
CA ASP A 191 24.45 -21.07 6.57
C ASP A 191 23.09 -20.82 7.24
N VAL A 192 22.40 -21.89 7.62
CA VAL A 192 21.08 -21.82 8.28
C VAL A 192 21.12 -20.94 9.52
N THR A 193 22.23 -20.98 10.28
CA THR A 193 22.45 -20.13 11.45
C THR A 193 22.52 -18.66 11.07
N THR A 194 23.30 -18.31 10.04
CA THR A 194 23.44 -16.94 9.53
C THR A 194 22.10 -16.40 9.00
N VAL A 195 21.36 -17.23 8.25
CA VAL A 195 20.02 -16.86 7.77
C VAL A 195 19.05 -16.65 8.94
N ALA A 196 19.04 -17.54 9.93
CA ALA A 196 18.23 -17.38 11.13
C ALA A 196 18.57 -16.08 11.88
N THR A 197 19.86 -15.76 12.06
CA THR A 197 20.29 -14.50 12.69
C THR A 197 19.84 -13.27 11.90
N LYS A 198 19.98 -13.29 10.56
CA LYS A 198 19.51 -12.21 9.68
C LYS A 198 18.00 -11.98 9.81
N VAL A 199 17.20 -13.05 9.84
CA VAL A 199 15.73 -12.98 10.02
C VAL A 199 15.35 -12.50 11.42
N VAL A 200 16.03 -12.99 12.46
CA VAL A 200 15.78 -12.55 13.84
C VAL A 200 16.12 -11.07 14.01
N PHE A 201 17.25 -10.62 13.46
CA PHE A 201 17.64 -9.21 13.49
C PHE A 201 16.65 -8.33 12.71
N ASP A 202 16.21 -8.76 11.53
CA ASP A 202 15.20 -8.05 10.76
C ASP A 202 13.89 -7.88 11.55
N ASN A 203 13.38 -8.96 12.17
CA ASN A 203 12.12 -8.90 12.90
C ASN A 203 12.23 -8.19 14.27
N LEU A 204 13.39 -8.23 14.94
CA LEU A 204 13.57 -7.64 16.28
C LEU A 204 14.15 -6.22 16.26
N VAL A 205 14.89 -5.85 15.21
CA VAL A 205 15.57 -4.55 15.12
C VAL A 205 15.02 -3.74 13.95
N ILE A 206 15.00 -4.27 12.74
CA ILE A 206 14.58 -3.45 11.58
C ILE A 206 13.08 -3.20 11.58
N ALA A 207 12.25 -4.24 11.71
CA ALA A 207 10.81 -4.08 11.70
C ALA A 207 10.27 -3.11 12.78
N PRO A 208 10.69 -3.17 14.06
CA PRO A 208 10.17 -2.28 15.09
C PRO A 208 10.88 -0.93 15.21
N PHE A 209 12.02 -0.68 14.56
CA PHE A 209 12.66 0.64 14.59
C PHE A 209 12.52 1.39 13.26
N LEU A 210 12.50 0.66 12.16
CA LEU A 210 12.45 1.20 10.81
C LEU A 210 11.01 1.16 10.27
N CYS A 211 10.29 0.05 10.45
CA CYS A 211 8.92 -0.14 9.93
C CYS A 211 7.80 0.21 10.92
N LEU A 212 8.07 0.96 11.99
CA LEU A 212 7.00 1.41 12.88
C LEU A 212 5.89 2.08 12.07
N PRO A 213 4.62 1.77 12.38
CA PRO A 213 3.52 2.29 11.62
C PRO A 213 3.55 3.80 11.74
N ILE A 214 3.46 4.48 10.59
CA ILE A 214 3.19 5.91 10.47
C ILE A 214 1.73 6.20 10.90
N SER A 215 1.29 5.55 11.98
CA SER A 215 -0.04 5.64 12.58
C SER A 215 -0.07 6.63 13.74
N TYR A 216 0.84 7.60 13.77
CA TYR A 216 0.74 8.77 14.63
C TYR A 216 0.38 9.98 13.79
#